data_AF-A0A151T3U9-F1
#
_entry.id   AF-A0A151T3U9-F1
#
_cell.length_a   1.000
_cell.length_b   1.000
_cell.length_c   1.000
_cell.angle_alpha   90.00
_cell.angle_beta   90.00
_cell.angle_gamma   90.00
#
_symmetry.space_group_name_H-M   'P 1'
#
loop_
_entity.id
_entity.type
_entity.pdbx_description
1 polymer ?
#
loop_
_entity_poly.entity_id
_entity_poly.type
_entity_poly.pdbx_seq_one_letter_code
_entity_poly.pdbx_strand_id
1 'polypeptide(L)' 'MAKGQVKFLIVGVDYFTNCIEAEPLATIKATNVQKFVWKNIITRFGPPHALISGNGLQFMDKKFNTFLESLGI' A
#
# COMPACT_ATOMS: atom_id res chain seq x y z
N MET A 1 14.94 12.27 -18.15
CA MET A 1 15.22 10.86 -17.79
C MET A 1 13.90 10.11 -17.81
N ALA A 2 13.69 9.19 -18.76
CA ALA A 2 12.48 8.39 -18.80
C ALA A 2 12.49 7.46 -17.57
N LYS A 3 11.49 7.57 -16.68
CA LYS A 3 11.31 6.62 -15.58
C LYS A 3 11.13 5.24 -16.21
N GLY A 4 12.07 4.34 -15.96
CA GLY A 4 12.06 2.99 -16.54
C GLY A 4 10.72 2.28 -16.34
N GLN A 5 10.32 1.53 -17.37
CA GLN A 5 9.16 0.63 -17.49
C GLN A 5 8.33 0.40 -16.20
N VAL A 6 7.42 1.34 -15.88
CA VAL A 6 6.36 1.13 -14.88
C VAL A 6 5.29 0.21 -15.48
N LYS A 7 5.25 -1.05 -15.01
CA LYS A 7 4.36 -2.10 -15.56
C LYS A 7 3.19 -2.45 -14.64
N PHE A 8 3.22 -1.97 -13.40
CA PHE A 8 2.26 -2.34 -12.37
C PHE A 8 1.59 -1.11 -11.79
N LEU A 9 0.40 -1.30 -11.23
CA LEU A 9 -0.35 -0.28 -10.51
C LEU A 9 -0.68 -0.85 -9.13
N ILE A 10 -0.39 -0.09 -8.07
CA ILE A 10 -0.95 -0.36 -6.74
C ILE A 10 -2.13 0.58 -6.53
N VAL A 11 -3.23 0.04 -6.02
CA VAL A 11 -4.47 0.76 -5.79
C VAL A 11 -4.94 0.46 -4.36
N GLY A 12 -5.27 1.51 -3.63
CA GLY A 12 -5.95 1.46 -2.34
C GLY A 12 -7.32 2.12 -2.47
N VAL A 13 -8.34 1.48 -1.96
CA VAL A 13 -9.71 2.01 -1.95
C VAL A 13 -10.16 2.11 -0.50
N ASP A 14 -10.54 3.31 -0.09
CA ASP A 14 -11.25 3.50 1.17
C ASP A 14 -12.73 3.14 0.94
N TYR A 15 -13.19 2.06 1.58
CA TYR A 15 -14.56 1.57 1.44
C TYR A 15 -15.62 2.53 1.99
N PHE A 16 -15.29 3.41 2.94
CA PHE A 16 -16.27 4.32 3.51
C PHE A 16 -16.50 5.54 2.62
N THR A 17 -15.41 6.17 2.20
CA THR A 17 -15.47 7.41 1.39
C THR A 17 -15.50 7.14 -0.11
N ASN A 18 -15.25 5.90 -0.54
CA ASN A 18 -14.95 5.52 -1.92
C ASN A 18 -13.76 6.30 -2.51
N CYS A 19 -12.84 6.78 -1.67
CA CYS A 19 -11.63 7.45 -2.14
C CYS A 19 -10.66 6.41 -2.74
N ILE A 20 -10.06 6.75 -3.89
CA ILE A 20 -9.13 5.90 -4.61
C ILE A 20 -7.75 6.55 -4.63
N GLU A 21 -6.77 5.84 -4.11
CA GLU A 21 -5.35 6.19 -4.21
C GLU A 21 -4.66 5.18 -5.13
N ALA A 22 -3.90 5.65 -6.12
CA ALA A 22 -3.22 4.79 -7.06
C ALA A 22 -1.82 5.30 -7.39
N GLU A 23 -0.83 4.39 -7.44
CA GLU A 23 0.54 4.71 -7.83
C GLU A 23 1.12 3.69 -8.81
N PRO A 24 1.82 4.14 -9.88
CA PRO A 24 2.50 3.24 -10.79
C PRO A 24 3.79 2.69 -10.16
N LEU A 25 4.01 1.39 -10.31
CA LEU A 25 5.19 0.68 -9.79
C LEU A 25 5.98 0.03 -10.92
N ALA A 26 7.31 0.22 -10.89
CA ALA A 26 8.24 -0.48 -11.78
C ALA A 26 8.43 -1.94 -11.37
N THR A 27 8.31 -2.24 -10.07
CA THR A 27 8.41 -3.60 -9.52
C THR A 27 7.44 -3.78 -8.36
N ILE A 28 6.88 -4.99 -8.21
CA ILE A 28 6.04 -5.35 -7.07
C ILE A 28 6.94 -5.86 -5.95
N LYS A 29 7.07 -5.08 -4.87
CA LYS A 29 7.85 -5.42 -3.68
C LYS A 29 7.11 -4.95 -2.44
N ALA A 30 7.25 -5.67 -1.32
CA ALA A 30 6.65 -5.29 -0.05
C ALA A 30 7.05 -3.88 0.41
N THR A 31 8.30 -3.47 0.15
CA THR A 31 8.77 -2.11 0.45
C THR A 31 8.03 -1.02 -0.34
N ASN A 32 7.55 -1.33 -1.55
CA ASN A 32 6.74 -0.40 -2.34
C ASN A 32 5.30 -0.34 -1.80
N VAL A 33 4.75 -1.48 -1.37
CA VAL A 33 3.44 -1.54 -0.69
C VAL A 33 3.46 -0.72 0.59
N GLN A 34 4.46 -0.93 1.46
CA GLN A 34 4.59 -0.18 2.72
C GLN A 34 4.67 1.33 2.49
N LYS A 35 5.47 1.77 1.49
CA LYS A 35 5.57 3.19 1.12
C LYS A 35 4.25 3.76 0.65
N PHE A 36 3.52 3.01 -0.18
CA PHE A 36 2.21 3.42 -0.67
C PHE A 36 1.21 3.57 0.49
N VAL A 37 1.13 2.58 1.38
CA VAL A 37 0.24 2.62 2.56
C VAL A 37 0.57 3.81 3.45
N TRP A 38 1.84 4.00 3.79
CA TRP A 38 2.26 5.13 4.63
C TRP A 38 1.88 6.48 4.01
N LYS A 39 2.29 6.72 2.76
CA LYS A 39 2.18 8.02 2.10
C LYS A 39 0.76 8.39 1.68
N ASN A 40 -0.01 7.43 1.18
CA ASN A 40 -1.30 7.72 0.57
C ASN A 40 -2.48 7.35 1.45
N ILE A 41 -2.29 6.44 2.42
CA ILE A 41 -3.36 6.04 3.35
C ILE A 41 -3.12 6.69 4.72
N ILE A 42 -2.06 6.28 5.42
CA ILE A 42 -1.84 6.64 6.83
C ILE A 42 -1.64 8.16 7.02
N THR A 43 -0.76 8.80 6.25
CA THR A 43 -0.50 10.24 6.44
C THR A 43 -1.64 11.15 5.97
N ARG A 44 -2.59 10.64 5.18
CA ARG A 44 -3.71 11.42 4.63
C ARG A 44 -5.01 11.23 5.42
N PHE A 45 -5.33 9.97 5.73
CA PHE A 45 -6.60 9.59 6.34
C PHE A 45 -6.44 9.07 7.77
N GLY A 46 -5.21 8.86 8.24
CA GLY A 46 -4.91 8.16 9.48
C GLY A 46 -4.89 6.63 9.30
N PRO A 47 -4.56 5.88 10.37
CA PRO A 47 -4.66 4.43 10.37
C PRO A 47 -6.11 3.96 10.11
N PRO A 48 -6.36 3.14 9.08
CA PRO A 48 -7.68 2.55 8.87
C PRO A 48 -7.98 1.54 9.97
N HIS A 49 -9.26 1.22 10.17
CA HIS A 49 -9.68 0.17 11.12
C HIS A 49 -9.22 -1.23 10.68
N ALA A 50 -9.19 -1.48 9.37
CA ALA A 50 -8.72 -2.73 8.80
C ALA A 50 -8.14 -2.48 7.41
N LEU A 51 -7.10 -3.22 7.05
CA LEU A 51 -6.50 -3.22 5.71
C LEU A 51 -6.68 -4.60 5.07
N ILE A 52 -7.50 -4.67 4.02
CA ILE A 52 -7.75 -5.91 3.28
C ILE A 52 -6.91 -5.90 2.01
N SER A 53 -6.03 -6.88 1.85
CA SER A 53 -5.18 -7.05 0.68
C SER A 53 -5.28 -8.45 0.09
N GLY A 54 -4.88 -8.61 -1.18
CA GLY A 54 -4.77 -9.94 -1.78
C GLY A 54 -3.63 -10.77 -1.15
N ASN A 55 -3.62 -12.06 -1.42
CA ASN A 55 -2.62 -13.02 -0.88
C ASN A 55 -1.28 -12.99 -1.62
N GLY A 56 -0.91 -11.86 -2.24
CA GLY A 56 0.37 -11.70 -2.90
C GLY A 56 1.52 -11.65 -1.90
N LEU A 57 2.68 -12.20 -2.26
CA LEU A 57 3.86 -12.22 -1.38
C LEU A 57 4.29 -10.83 -0.90
N GLN A 58 4.04 -9.78 -1.68
CA GLN A 58 4.29 -8.40 -1.31
C GLN A 58 3.41 -7.89 -0.15
N PHE A 59 2.26 -8.52 0.07
CA PHE A 59 1.31 -8.18 1.13
C PHE A 59 1.46 -9.10 2.35
N MET A 60 2.00 -10.31 2.17
CA MET A 60 2.26 -11.26 3.25
C MET A 60 3.67 -11.13 3.87
N ASP A 61 4.41 -10.08 3.50
CA ASP A 61 5.77 -9.86 3.99
C ASP A 61 5.78 -9.57 5.50
N LYS A 62 6.66 -10.26 6.24
CA LYS A 62 6.73 -10.15 7.69
C LYS A 62 7.03 -8.73 8.17
N LYS A 63 7.90 -7.98 7.49
CA LYS A 63 8.23 -6.60 7.89
C LYS A 63 7.06 -5.67 7.63
N PHE A 64 6.33 -5.89 6.53
CA PHE A 64 5.11 -5.15 6.25
C PHE A 64 4.03 -5.41 7.32
N ASN A 65 3.82 -6.67 7.72
CA ASN A 65 2.87 -7.01 8.79
C ASN A 65 3.26 -6.40 10.13
N THR A 66 4.53 -6.49 10.55
CA THR A 66 5.01 -5.82 11.77
C THR A 66 4.84 -4.30 11.71
N PHE A 67 4.99 -3.70 10.52
CA PHE A 67 4.70 -2.28 10.32
C PHE A 67 3.19 -1.97 10.53
N LEU A 68 2.28 -2.79 10.00
CA LEU A 68 0.84 -2.61 10.23
C LEU A 68 0.46 -2.77 11.70
N GLU A 69 0.98 -3.81 12.36
CA GLU A 69 0.78 -4.06 13.79
C GLU A 69 1.24 -2.86 14.64
N SER A 70 2.36 -2.22 14.28
CA SER A 70 2.86 -1.03 14.98
C SER A 70 1.96 0.21 14.86
N LEU A 71 1.05 0.21 13.88
CA LEU A 71 0.04 1.24 13.67
C LEU A 71 -1.33 0.87 14.25
N GLY A 72 -1.45 -0.31 14.87
CA GLY A 72 -2.70 -0.83 15.41
C GLY A 72 -3.68 -1.33 14.33
N ILE A 73 -3.17 -1.68 13.15
CA ILE A 73 -3.92 -2.24 12.00
C ILE A 73 -3.78 -3.76 12.01
#